data_AF-A0AAJ7SJF6-F1
#
_entry.id   AF-A0AAJ7SJF6-F1
#
_cell.length_a   1.000
_cell.length_b   1.000
_cell.length_c   1.000
_cell.angle_alpha   90.00
_cell.angle_beta   90.00
_cell.angle_gamma   90.00
#
_symmetry.space_group_name_H-M   'P 1'
#
loop_
_entity.id
_entity.type
_entity.pdbx_description
1 polymer ?
#
loop_
_entity_poly.entity_id
_entity_poly.type
_entity_poly.pdbx_seq_one_letter_code
_entity_poly.pdbx_strand_id
1 'polypeptide(L)'
;MLMYLSLSVTLARKKYSVKYPDLYSKDSTIFNCIQRAHQNTLEGYPVWLGLVLVVAFTHPLISAAFGFIWVTSRFSYAHGYSSGDPDKRLRGAYGYVGLSGLLISAVYSALQLLGWV
;
A
#
# COMPACT_ATOMS: atom_id res chain seq x y z
N MET A 1 -8.59 2.88 -2.46
CA MET A 1 -7.72 2.31 -1.40
C MET A 1 -7.48 3.29 -0.25
N LEU A 2 -6.80 4.43 -0.46
CA LEU A 2 -6.44 5.36 0.62
C LEU A 2 -7.66 5.87 1.42
N MET A 3 -8.68 6.37 0.73
CA MET A 3 -9.92 6.82 1.37
C MET A 3 -10.59 5.72 2.21
N TYR A 4 -10.58 4.47 1.73
CA TYR A 4 -11.12 3.32 2.46
C TYR A 4 -10.37 3.06 3.77
N LEU A 5 -9.04 3.13 3.75
CA LEU A 5 -8.22 2.96 4.94
C LEU A 5 -8.40 4.14 5.92
N SER A 6 -8.48 5.37 5.42
CA SER A 6 -8.79 6.56 6.24
C SER A 6 -10.15 6.43 6.94
N LEU A 7 -11.19 6.00 6.22
CA LEU A 7 -12.51 5.77 6.81
C LEU A 7 -12.47 4.64 7.86
N SER A 8 -11.73 3.57 7.59
CA SER A 8 -11.56 2.46 8.53
C SER A 8 -10.91 2.93 9.84
N VAL A 9 -9.89 3.80 9.76
CA VAL A 9 -9.27 4.45 10.91
C VAL A 9 -10.29 5.31 11.66
N THR A 10 -11.03 6.18 10.97
CA THR A 10 -12.02 7.07 11.61
C THR A 10 -13.10 6.29 12.35
N LEU A 11 -13.62 5.22 11.73
CA LEU A 11 -14.59 4.33 12.36
C LEU A 11 -13.99 3.60 13.56
N ALA A 12 -12.74 3.14 13.46
CA ALA A 12 -12.03 2.50 14.56
C ALA A 12 -11.78 3.48 15.72
N ARG A 13 -11.43 4.74 15.44
CA ARG A 13 -11.27 5.78 16.48
C ARG A 13 -12.56 5.96 17.28
N LYS A 14 -13.72 5.98 16.60
CA LYS A 14 -15.03 6.06 17.26
C LYS A 14 -15.33 4.80 18.07
N LYS A 15 -15.00 3.61 17.56
CA LYS A 15 -15.23 2.31 18.22
C LYS A 15 -14.38 2.13 19.49
N TYR A 16 -13.12 2.54 19.45
CA TYR A 16 -12.15 2.37 20.55
C TYR A 16 -11.98 3.65 21.38
N SER A 17 -12.83 4.66 21.18
CA SER A 17 -12.84 5.92 21.94
C SER A 17 -11.48 6.64 21.98
N VAL A 18 -10.69 6.54 20.90
CA VAL A 18 -9.37 7.18 20.80
C VAL A 18 -9.56 8.65 20.40
N LYS A 19 -9.33 9.57 21.34
CA LYS A 19 -9.46 11.01 21.13
C LYS A 19 -8.27 11.56 20.35
N TYR A 20 -8.43 12.69 19.67
CA TYR A 20 -7.28 13.45 19.17
C TYR A 20 -6.57 14.11 20.36
N PRO A 21 -5.23 14.24 20.37
CA PRO A 21 -4.28 13.96 19.29
C PRO A 21 -3.70 12.54 19.26
N ASP A 22 -4.21 11.61 20.09
CA ASP A 22 -3.61 10.29 20.25
C ASP A 22 -3.64 9.48 18.96
N LEU A 23 -2.45 9.05 18.52
CA LEU A 23 -2.28 8.27 17.31
C LEU A 23 -2.53 6.78 17.56
N TYR A 24 -2.11 6.28 18.72
CA TYR A 24 -2.22 4.88 19.14
C TYR A 24 -2.99 4.78 20.46
N SER A 25 -3.71 3.68 20.63
CA SER A 25 -4.37 3.32 21.88
C SER A 25 -3.43 2.47 22.73
N LYS A 26 -3.42 2.70 24.04
CA LYS A 26 -2.72 1.80 24.99
C LYS A 26 -3.49 0.50 25.22
N ASP A 27 -4.81 0.54 25.03
CA ASP A 27 -5.73 -0.52 25.44
C ASP A 27 -6.16 -1.43 24.28
N SER A 28 -5.92 -1.01 23.02
CA SER A 28 -6.36 -1.74 21.83
C SER A 28 -5.26 -1.93 20.80
N THR A 29 -4.70 -3.13 20.77
CA THR A 29 -3.77 -3.57 19.71
C THR A 29 -4.45 -3.57 18.34
N ILE A 30 -5.74 -3.90 18.27
CA ILE A 30 -6.51 -3.92 17.01
C ILE A 30 -6.56 -2.53 16.39
N PHE A 31 -6.84 -1.50 17.19
CA PHE A 31 -6.82 -0.12 16.73
C PHE A 31 -5.43 0.25 16.17
N ASN A 32 -4.37 -0.10 16.91
CA ASN A 32 -2.99 0.19 16.50
C ASN A 32 -2.63 -0.51 15.18
N CYS A 33 -3.09 -1.74 14.97
CA CYS A 33 -2.91 -2.45 13.71
C CYS A 33 -3.64 -1.77 12.54
N ILE A 34 -4.90 -1.35 12.71
CA ILE A 34 -5.66 -0.63 11.68
C ILE A 34 -4.95 0.70 11.34
N GLN A 35 -4.52 1.43 12.36
CA GLN A 35 -3.78 2.69 12.18
C GLN A 35 -2.46 2.47 11.45
N ARG A 36 -1.66 1.49 11.86
CA ARG A 36 -0.39 1.16 11.22
C ARG A 36 -0.59 0.68 9.78
N ALA A 37 -1.67 -0.04 9.50
CA ALA A 37 -1.99 -0.48 8.14
C ALA A 37 -2.22 0.70 7.18
N HIS A 38 -2.94 1.72 7.64
CA HIS A 38 -3.14 2.95 6.89
C HIS A 38 -1.81 3.70 6.68
N GLN A 39 -1.05 3.94 7.75
CA GLN A 39 0.22 4.67 7.69
C GLN A 39 1.25 3.99 6.78
N ASN A 40 1.41 2.67 6.90
CA ASN A 40 2.32 1.93 6.03
C ASN A 40 1.92 2.02 4.56
N THR A 41 0.62 2.12 4.27
CA THR A 41 0.14 2.33 2.90
C THR A 41 0.51 3.73 2.40
N LEU A 42 0.38 4.75 3.25
CA LEU A 42 0.77 6.13 2.94
C LEU A 42 2.29 6.27 2.73
N GLU A 43 3.10 5.57 3.51
CA GLU A 43 4.57 5.54 3.34
C GLU A 43 4.98 4.99 1.96
N GLY A 44 4.33 3.92 1.50
CA GLY A 44 4.67 3.28 0.21
C GLY A 44 3.99 3.91 -1.01
N TYR A 45 2.89 4.64 -0.83
CA TYR A 45 2.06 5.16 -1.92
C TYR A 45 2.81 6.11 -2.87
N PRO A 46 3.64 7.08 -2.41
CA PRO A 46 4.37 7.97 -3.30
C PRO A 46 5.34 7.23 -4.24
N VAL A 47 6.05 6.23 -3.72
CA VAL A 47 6.98 5.41 -4.50
C VAL A 47 6.23 4.62 -5.57
N TRP A 48 5.15 3.95 -5.17
CA TRP A 48 4.29 3.23 -6.10
C TRP A 48 3.73 4.15 -7.20
N LEU A 49 3.22 5.33 -6.82
CA LEU A 49 2.65 6.29 -7.77
C LEU A 49 3.69 6.78 -8.77
N GLY A 50 4.90 7.11 -8.32
CA GLY A 50 5.99 7.52 -9.19
C GLY A 50 6.36 6.45 -10.21
N LEU A 51 6.50 5.20 -9.76
CA LEU A 51 6.83 4.09 -10.66
C LEU A 51 5.72 3.81 -11.69
N VAL A 52 4.46 3.79 -11.27
CA VAL A 52 3.32 3.60 -12.19
C VAL A 52 3.31 4.67 -13.28
N LEU A 53 3.52 5.93 -12.91
CA LEU A 53 3.54 7.04 -13.86
C LEU A 53 4.68 6.89 -14.87
N VAL A 54 5.91 6.62 -14.41
CA VAL A 54 7.08 6.44 -15.28
C VAL A 54 6.86 5.28 -16.27
N VAL A 55 6.40 4.13 -15.78
CA VAL A 55 6.19 2.95 -16.64
C VAL A 55 5.01 3.15 -17.58
N ALA A 56 3.96 3.88 -17.17
CA ALA A 56 2.76 4.06 -17.98
C ALA A 56 3.01 4.79 -19.30
N PHE A 57 4.02 5.67 -19.37
CA PHE A 57 4.35 6.39 -20.59
C PHE A 57 4.93 5.51 -21.71
N THR A 58 5.60 4.42 -21.35
CA THR A 58 6.26 3.52 -22.32
C THR A 58 5.51 2.19 -22.45
N HIS A 59 5.03 1.66 -21.32
CA HIS A 59 4.40 0.34 -21.23
C HIS A 59 3.11 0.41 -20.39
N PRO A 60 2.02 1.01 -20.91
CA PRO A 60 0.79 1.25 -20.15
C PRO A 60 0.12 -0.01 -19.62
N LEU A 61 0.11 -1.10 -20.40
CA LEU A 61 -0.49 -2.38 -19.97
C LEU A 61 0.31 -3.03 -18.83
N ILE A 62 1.64 -2.97 -18.89
CA ILE A 62 2.52 -3.50 -17.84
C ILE A 62 2.35 -2.70 -16.55
N SER A 63 2.32 -1.37 -16.67
CA SER A 63 2.06 -0.46 -15.55
C SER A 63 0.71 -0.75 -14.88
N ALA A 64 -0.35 -0.92 -15.68
CA ALA A 64 -1.68 -1.24 -15.18
C ALA A 64 -1.72 -2.60 -14.45
N ALA A 65 -1.10 -3.64 -15.01
CA ALA A 65 -1.09 -4.98 -14.43
C ALA A 65 -0.37 -5.01 -13.07
N PHE A 66 0.87 -4.52 -13.00
CA PHE A 66 1.62 -4.51 -11.74
C PHE A 66 1.07 -3.49 -10.73
N GLY A 67 0.57 -2.35 -11.22
CA GLY A 67 -0.14 -1.37 -10.41
C GLY A 67 -1.37 -1.97 -9.73
N PHE A 68 -2.16 -2.76 -10.45
CA PHE A 68 -3.33 -3.46 -9.91
C PHE A 68 -2.94 -4.51 -8.86
N ILE A 69 -1.89 -5.30 -9.11
CA ILE A 69 -1.37 -6.27 -8.14
C ILE A 69 -0.99 -5.59 -6.83
N TRP A 70 -0.32 -4.42 -6.89
CA TRP A 70 0.04 -3.69 -5.68
C TRP A 70 -1.21 -3.18 -4.95
N VAL A 71 -2.19 -2.59 -5.64
CA VAL A 71 -3.42 -2.08 -5.02
C VAL A 71 -4.21 -3.19 -4.31
N THR A 72 -4.40 -4.33 -4.96
CA THR A 72 -5.12 -5.48 -4.35
C THR A 72 -4.38 -6.02 -3.13
N SER A 73 -3.04 -6.08 -3.19
CA SER A 73 -2.22 -6.49 -2.06
C SER A 73 -2.43 -5.65 -0.81
N ARG A 74 -2.66 -4.34 -0.95
CA ARG A 74 -2.89 -3.45 0.19
C ARG A 74 -4.23 -3.69 0.85
N PHE A 75 -5.26 -4.10 0.11
CA PHE A 75 -6.52 -4.53 0.70
C PHE A 75 -6.34 -5.83 1.50
N SER A 76 -5.65 -6.84 0.94
CA SER A 76 -5.33 -8.08 1.66
C SER A 76 -4.46 -7.84 2.90
N TYR A 77 -3.46 -6.95 2.79
CA TYR A 77 -2.60 -6.51 3.89
C TYR A 77 -3.43 -5.88 5.01
N ALA A 78 -4.24 -4.88 4.68
CA ALA A 78 -5.04 -4.16 5.68
C ALA A 78 -6.09 -5.06 6.34
N HIS A 79 -6.76 -5.91 5.56
CA HIS A 79 -7.74 -6.86 6.10
C HIS A 79 -7.08 -7.88 7.04
N GLY A 80 -5.93 -8.45 6.66
CA GLY A 80 -5.17 -9.36 7.50
C GLY A 80 -4.68 -8.69 8.79
N TYR A 81 -4.12 -7.50 8.68
CA TYR A 81 -3.53 -6.78 9.80
C TYR A 81 -4.60 -6.27 10.80
N SER A 82 -5.80 -5.93 10.32
CA SER A 82 -6.93 -5.47 11.16
C SER A 82 -7.48 -6.53 12.11
N SER A 83 -7.02 -7.78 12.04
CA SER A 83 -7.40 -8.86 12.95
C SER A 83 -6.76 -8.77 14.35
N GLY A 84 -5.80 -7.85 14.54
CA GLY A 84 -5.05 -7.69 15.79
C GLY A 84 -3.82 -8.59 15.92
N ASP A 85 -3.62 -9.50 14.97
CA ASP A 85 -2.44 -10.34 14.85
C ASP A 85 -1.49 -9.73 13.78
N PRO A 86 -0.30 -9.26 14.18
CA PRO A 86 0.64 -8.64 13.25
C PRO A 86 1.11 -9.55 12.12
N ASP A 87 1.15 -10.87 12.31
CA ASP A 87 1.69 -11.78 11.30
C ASP A 87 0.73 -11.97 10.12
N LYS A 88 -0.58 -11.78 10.35
CA LYS A 88 -1.60 -11.85 9.28
C LYS A 88 -1.46 -10.73 8.24
N ARG A 89 -0.60 -9.74 8.46
CA ARG A 89 -0.21 -8.75 7.44
C ARG A 89 0.45 -9.40 6.21
N LEU A 90 1.09 -10.56 6.39
CA LEU A 90 1.77 -11.29 5.31
C LEU A 90 0.82 -11.76 4.19
N ARG A 91 -0.49 -11.75 4.43
CA ARG A 91 -1.51 -12.00 3.38
C ARG A 91 -1.42 -11.03 2.20
N GLY A 92 -0.84 -9.83 2.40
CA GLY A 92 -0.59 -8.86 1.34
C GLY A 92 0.84 -8.89 0.77
N ALA A 93 1.68 -9.87 1.12
CA ALA A 93 3.08 -9.91 0.69
C ALA A 93 3.25 -10.03 -0.82
N TYR A 94 2.25 -10.55 -1.55
CA TYR A 94 2.28 -10.59 -3.01
C TYR A 94 2.36 -9.20 -3.68
N GLY A 95 2.10 -8.12 -2.93
CA GLY A 95 2.34 -6.75 -3.37
C GLY A 95 3.79 -6.45 -3.75
N TYR A 96 4.75 -7.18 -3.19
CA TYR A 96 6.16 -7.06 -3.57
C TYR A 96 6.41 -7.45 -5.03
N VAL A 97 5.61 -8.36 -5.58
CA VAL A 97 5.67 -8.71 -7.01
C VAL A 97 5.25 -7.51 -7.85
N GLY A 98 4.16 -6.84 -7.49
CA GLY A 98 3.71 -5.62 -8.16
C GLY A 98 4.76 -4.50 -8.10
N LEU A 99 5.33 -4.24 -6.92
CA LEU A 99 6.31 -3.17 -6.76
C LEU A 99 7.63 -3.46 -7.48
N SER A 100 8.13 -4.70 -7.38
CA SER A 100 9.38 -5.11 -8.05
C SER A 100 9.20 -5.13 -9.57
N GLY A 101 8.05 -5.59 -10.06
CA GLY A 101 7.71 -5.53 -11.48
C GLY A 101 7.74 -4.10 -12.02
N LEU A 102 7.09 -3.16 -11.31
CA LEU A 102 7.14 -1.74 -11.66
C LEU A 102 8.56 -1.16 -11.63
N LEU A 103 9.38 -1.54 -10.65
CA LEU A 103 10.76 -1.07 -10.55
C LEU A 103 11.61 -1.55 -11.73
N ILE A 104 11.53 -2.84 -12.06
CA ILE A 104 12.26 -3.42 -13.20
C ILE A 104 11.78 -2.78 -14.51
N SER A 105 10.47 -2.63 -14.69
CA SER A 105 9.90 -1.96 -15.87
C SER A 105 10.34 -0.51 -15.96
N ALA A 106 10.46 0.22 -14.84
CA ALA A 106 10.93 1.61 -14.86
C ALA A 106 12.39 1.72 -15.30
N VAL A 107 13.26 0.80 -14.86
CA VAL A 107 14.65 0.72 -15.33
C VAL A 107 14.68 0.40 -16.82
N TYR A 108 13.86 -0.55 -17.28
CA TYR A 108 13.76 -0.89 -18.69
C TYR A 108 13.31 0.30 -19.54
N SER A 109 12.27 1.03 -19.11
CA SER A 109 11.82 2.27 -19.74
C SER A 109 12.94 3.31 -19.85
N ALA A 110 13.75 3.46 -18.81
CA ALA A 110 14.89 4.38 -18.83
C ALA A 110 15.96 3.95 -19.85
N LEU A 111 16.30 2.66 -19.91
CA LEU A 111 17.26 2.13 -20.89
C LEU A 111 16.78 2.30 -22.33
N GLN A 112 15.49 2.07 -22.58
CA GLN A 112 14.87 2.29 -23.88
C GLN A 112 14.91 3.77 -24.30
N LEU A 113 14.64 4.69 -23.37
CA LEU A 113 14.73 6.13 -23.62
C LEU A 113 16.17 6.60 -23.90
N LEU A 114 17.18 5.91 -23.36
CA LEU A 114 18.59 6.15 -23.66
C LEU A 114 19.06 5.49 -24.97
N GLY A 115 18.20 4.68 -25.62
CA GLY A 115 18.53 3.94 -26.85
C GLY A 115 19.52 2.78 -26.63
N TRP A 116 19.64 2.28 -25.40
CA TRP A 116 20.51 1.14 -25.08
C TRP A 116 19.82 -0.20 -25.33
N VAL A 117 18.49 -0.19 -25.47
CA VAL A 117 17.62 -1.32 -25.82
C VAL A 117 16.54 -0.85 -26.79
#